data_AF-A0A7C3PS96-F1
#
_entry.id   AF-A0A7C3PS96-F1
#
_cell.length_a   1.000
_cell.length_b   1.000
_cell.length_c   1.000
_cell.angle_alpha   90.00
_cell.angle_beta   90.00
_cell.angle_gamma   90.00
#
_symmetry.space_group_name_H-M   'P 1'
#
loop_
_entity.id
_entity.type
_entity.pdbx_description
1 polymer ?
#
loop_
_entity_poly.entity_id
_entity_poly.type
_entity_poly.pdbx_seq_one_letter_code
_entity_poly.pdbx_strand_id
1 'polypeptide(L)' 'MEKLLRGMLLICLSVAFRFPAPLQAQVYNFNTYTVEDGLGGSEVYAILQDHEGYIWFGCYGGGI' A
#
# COMPACT_ATOMS: atom_id res chain seq x y z
N MET A 1 31.13 -36.56 -21.91
CA MET A 1 31.17 -35.20 -21.33
C MET A 1 29.86 -34.44 -21.53
N GLU A 2 29.23 -34.44 -22.71
CA GLU A 2 28.03 -33.63 -22.97
C GLU A 2 26.80 -33.94 -22.09
N LYS A 3 26.56 -35.21 -21.74
CA LYS A 3 25.44 -35.62 -20.88
C LYS A 3 25.58 -35.11 -19.43
N LEU A 4 26.81 -35.03 -18.93
CA LEU A 4 27.14 -34.49 -17.60
C LEU A 4 26.92 -32.97 -17.58
N LEU A 5 27.36 -32.26 -18.63
CA LEU A 5 27.19 -30.81 -18.76
C LEU A 5 25.70 -30.42 -18.80
N ARG A 6 24.88 -31.17 -19.57
CA ARG A 6 23.42 -30.96 -19.62
C ARG A 6 22.75 -31.19 -18.26
N GLY A 7 23.16 -32.23 -17.51
CA GLY A 7 22.63 -32.50 -16.17
C GLY A 7 22.97 -31.40 -15.17
N MET A 8 24.20 -30.90 -15.18
CA MET A 8 24.62 -29.77 -14.34
C MET A 8 23.83 -28.50 -14.66
N LEU A 9 23.58 -28.23 -15.94
CA LEU A 9 22.81 -27.06 -16.38
C LEU A 9 21.35 -27.11 -15.90
N LEU A 10 20.73 -28.29 -15.95
CA LEU A 10 19.36 -28.51 -15.46
C LEU A 10 19.25 -28.36 -13.93
N ILE A 11 20.26 -28.83 -13.18
CA ILE A 11 20.32 -28.65 -11.73
C ILE A 11 20.45 -27.16 -11.38
N CYS A 12 21.33 -26.41 -12.05
CA CYS A 12 21.47 -24.97 -11.85
C CYS A 12 20.18 -24.21 -12.12
N LEU A 13 19.47 -24.52 -13.21
CA LEU A 13 18.16 -23.95 -13.54
C LEU A 13 17.11 -24.26 -12.46
N SER A 14 17.10 -25.48 -11.93
CA SER A 14 16.15 -25.88 -10.88
C SER A 14 16.40 -25.19 -9.54
N VAL A 15 17.67 -24.92 -9.19
CA VAL A 15 18.05 -24.26 -7.93
C VAL A 15 17.74 -22.76 -7.99
N ALA A 16 17.95 -22.12 -9.15
CA ALA A 16 17.63 -20.71 -9.36
C ALA A 16 16.12 -20.42 -9.26
N PHE A 17 15.26 -21.39 -9.61
CA PHE A 17 13.81 -21.23 -9.55
C PHE A 17 13.21 -21.41 -8.15
N ARG A 18 13.99 -21.90 -7.16
CA ARG A 18 13.50 -22.18 -5.80
C ARG A 18 13.58 -21.01 -4.83
N PHE A 19 14.15 -19.87 -5.21
CA PHE A 19 14.17 -18.68 -4.38
C PHE A 19 12.99 -17.77 -4.77
N PRO A 20 11.87 -17.80 -4.04
CA PRO A 20 10.86 -16.76 -4.23
C PRO A 20 11.50 -15.42 -3.88
N ALA A 21 11.47 -14.48 -4.82
CA ALA A 21 11.77 -13.09 -4.53
C ALA A 21 10.88 -12.64 -3.36
N PRO A 22 11.35 -11.73 -2.49
CA PRO A 22 10.51 -11.23 -1.41
C PRO A 22 9.22 -10.67 -2.02
N LEU A 23 8.08 -11.25 -1.66
CA LEU A 23 6.76 -10.69 -1.98
C LEU A 23 6.66 -9.38 -1.20
N GLN A 24 6.90 -8.27 -1.88
CA GLN A 24 6.64 -6.94 -1.33
C GLN A 24 5.12 -6.77 -1.27
N ALA A 25 4.61 -6.56 -0.06
CA ALA A 25 3.23 -6.11 0.10
C ALA A 25 3.13 -4.63 -0.33
N GLN A 26 1.94 -4.21 -0.72
CA GLN A 26 1.67 -2.79 -0.96
C GLN A 26 1.88 -1.99 0.33
N VAL A 27 2.63 -0.89 0.23
CA VAL A 27 2.76 0.09 1.31
C VAL A 27 1.60 1.07 1.16
N TYR A 28 0.72 1.12 2.16
CA TYR A 28 -0.35 2.12 2.16
C TYR A 28 0.24 3.50 2.40
N ASN A 29 -0.03 4.43 1.48
CA ASN A 29 0.31 5.82 1.63
C ASN A 29 -0.90 6.56 2.20
N PHE A 30 -0.78 7.07 3.42
CA PHE A 30 -1.78 7.90 4.06
C PHE A 30 -1.26 9.33 4.14
N ASN A 31 -2.08 10.27 3.68
CA ASN A 31 -1.89 11.69 4.00
C ASN A 31 -2.63 11.97 5.32
N THR A 32 -1.93 12.60 6.25
CA THR A 32 -2.50 13.01 7.54
C THR A 32 -2.85 14.48 7.45
N TYR A 33 -4.08 14.83 7.81
CA TYR A 33 -4.53 16.21 7.98
C TYR A 33 -4.80 16.46 9.46
N THR A 34 -4.28 17.56 10.00
CA THR A 34 -4.48 17.97 11.39
C THR A 34 -5.31 19.26 11.45
N VAL A 35 -5.59 19.71 12.67
CA VAL A 35 -6.20 21.03 12.91
C VAL A 35 -5.32 22.16 12.37
N GLU A 36 -3.99 22.00 12.35
CA GLU A 36 -3.07 22.99 11.78
C GLU A 36 -3.20 23.11 10.25
N ASP A 37 -3.61 22.04 9.58
CA ASP A 37 -3.90 22.04 8.13
C ASP A 37 -5.30 22.60 7.81
N GLY A 38 -6.08 22.95 8.83
CA GLY A 38 -7.44 23.51 8.69
C GLY A 38 -8.58 22.52 8.94
N LEU A 39 -8.31 21.31 9.46
CA LEU A 39 -9.38 20.39 9.88
C LEU A 39 -10.16 20.99 11.07
N GLY A 40 -11.49 20.88 11.06
CA GLY A 40 -12.36 21.49 12.07
C GLY A 40 -12.20 20.95 13.51
N GLY A 41 -11.59 19.77 13.67
CA GLY A 41 -11.27 19.18 14.97
C GLY A 41 -10.47 17.88 14.82
N SER A 42 -9.80 17.43 15.88
CA SER A 42 -8.99 16.19 15.87
C SER A 42 -9.84 14.92 15.84
N GLU A 43 -11.09 15.00 16.27
CA GLU A 43 -12.03 13.86 16.31
C GLU A 43 -13.05 13.97 15.17
N VAL A 44 -12.91 13.12 14.15
CA VAL A 44 -13.85 13.02 13.02
C VAL A 44 -14.88 11.91 13.30
N TYR A 45 -16.17 12.25 13.25
CA TYR A 45 -17.28 11.29 13.46
C TYR A 45 -18.01 10.92 12.17
N ALA A 46 -17.96 11.78 11.15
CA ALA A 46 -18.65 11.58 9.88
C ALA A 46 -17.81 12.08 8.71
N ILE A 47 -17.89 11.36 7.59
CA ILE A 47 -17.27 11.72 6.32
C ILE A 47 -18.32 11.57 5.22
N LEU A 48 -18.51 12.59 4.40
CA LEU A 48 -19.45 12.60 3.28
C LEU A 48 -18.77 13.19 2.04
N GLN A 49 -19.00 12.60 0.87
CA GLN A 49 -18.69 13.23 -0.41
C GLN A 49 -19.97 13.75 -1.05
N ASP A 50 -19.96 15.00 -1.49
CA ASP A 50 -21.09 15.56 -2.23
C ASP A 50 -21.05 15.23 -3.73
N HIS A 51 -22.03 15.73 -4.48
CA HIS A 51 -22.16 15.45 -5.91
C HIS A 51 -21.13 16.20 -6.78
N GLU A 52 -20.50 17.25 -6.26
CA GLU A 52 -19.43 17.99 -6.94
C GLU A 52 -18.05 17.39 -6.65
N GLY A 53 -17.97 16.47 -5.67
CA GLY A 53 -16.79 15.71 -5.32
C GLY A 53 -16.05 16.24 -4.10
N TYR A 54 -16.56 17.26 -3.41
CA TYR A 54 -15.96 17.75 -2.17
C TYR A 54 -16.18 16.76 -1.02
N ILE A 55 -15.20 16.69 -0.11
CA ILE A 55 -15.25 15.85 1.07
C ILE A 55 -15.52 16.71 2.30
N TRP A 56 -16.58 16.36 3.03
CA TRP A 56 -17.06 17.01 4.23
C TRP A 56 -16.73 16.16 5.46
N PHE A 57 -16.19 16.80 6.50
CA PHE A 57 -15.76 16.14 7.73
C PHE A 57 -16.53 16.69 8.95
N GLY A 58 -17.37 15.85 9.55
CA GLY A 58 -18.08 16.18 10.79
C GLY A 58 -17.18 15.96 12.00
N CYS A 59 -16.62 17.04 12.54
CA CYS A 59 -15.68 17.04 13.66
C CYS A 59 -16.34 17.40 15.00
N TYR A 60 -15.78 16.96 16.12
CA TYR A 60 -16.19 17.40 17.46
C TYR A 60 -16.06 18.93 17.60
N GLY A 61 -17.08 19.59 18.16
CA GLY A 61 -17.03 21.02 18.48
C GLY A 61 -17.32 21.98 17.32
N GLY A 62 -17.54 21.48 16.10
CA GLY A 62 -17.87 22.33 14.95
C GLY A 62 -17.26 21.84 13.66
N GLY A 63 -17.41 20.54 13.34
CA GLY A 63 -17.40 20.14 11.93
C GLY A 63 -18.18 21.14 11.09
N ILE A 64 -17.72 21.36 9.86
CA ILE A 64 -18.47 22.18 8.90
C ILE A 64 -19.95 21.79 8.93
#